data_AF-A0A812YPP5-F1
#
_entry.id   AF-A0A812YPP5-F1
#
_cell.length_a   1.000
_cell.length_b   1.000
_cell.length_c   1.000
_cell.angle_alpha   90.00
_cell.angle_beta   90.00
_cell.angle_gamma   90.00
#
_symmetry.space_group_name_H-M   'P 1'
#
loop_
_entity.id
_entity.type
_entity.pdbx_description
1 polymer ?
#
loop_
_entity_poly.entity_id
_entity_poly.type
_entity_poly.pdbx_seq_one_letter_code
_entity_poly.pdbx_strand_id
1 'polypeptide(L)'
;MRLKRLCEKKKSGKAWVSEELTADWKSGGSSREALEIALLETIKELGADAPHQKMRAAFVCKVTFVKERILQREKEVTGEWLTEERMKNKHSWGKHRVCNHDLYISQNLNQLS
;
A
#
# COMPACT_ATOMS: atom_id res chain seq x y z
N MET A 1 -7.20 13.41 4.39
CA MET A 1 -7.85 12.27 3.68
C MET A 1 -8.47 11.29 4.69
N ARG A 2 -9.58 10.58 4.39
CA ARG A 2 -10.16 9.55 5.28
C ARG A 2 -10.12 8.17 4.61
N LEU A 3 -9.73 7.11 5.34
CA LEU A 3 -9.61 5.75 4.81
C LEU A 3 -10.91 5.25 4.17
N LYS A 4 -12.04 5.49 4.84
CA LYS A 4 -13.39 5.17 4.34
C LYS A 4 -13.63 5.68 2.92
N ARG A 5 -13.19 6.91 2.59
CA ARG A 5 -13.38 7.50 1.25
C ARG A 5 -12.54 6.81 0.17
N LEU A 6 -11.42 6.17 0.53
CA LEU A 6 -10.57 5.43 -0.39
C LEU A 6 -11.11 4.01 -0.64
N CYS A 7 -11.61 3.35 0.40
CA CYS A 7 -12.00 1.94 0.35
C CYS A 7 -13.50 1.70 0.08
N GLU A 8 -14.37 2.70 0.21
CA GLU A 8 -15.79 2.53 -0.10
C GLU A 8 -16.08 2.45 -1.61
N LYS A 9 -17.02 1.57 -1.96
CA LYS A 9 -17.64 1.57 -3.29
C LYS A 9 -18.56 2.79 -3.42
N LYS A 10 -18.47 3.49 -4.56
CA LYS A 10 -19.42 4.55 -4.89
C LYS A 10 -20.80 3.96 -5.15
N LYS A 11 -21.83 4.83 -5.14
CA LYS A 11 -23.19 4.47 -5.58
C LYS A 11 -23.25 3.90 -7.00
N SER A 12 -22.29 4.26 -7.85
CA SER A 12 -22.13 3.71 -9.20
C SER A 12 -21.53 2.30 -9.25
N GLY A 13 -21.24 1.68 -8.09
CA GLY A 13 -20.58 0.37 -7.99
C GLY A 13 -19.05 0.42 -8.16
N LYS A 14 -18.49 1.53 -8.67
CA LYS A 14 -17.03 1.68 -8.86
C LYS A 14 -16.32 1.94 -7.52
N ALA A 15 -15.19 1.26 -7.30
CA ALA A 15 -14.27 1.50 -6.19
C ALA A 15 -13.07 2.34 -6.66
N TRP A 16 -12.42 3.05 -5.73
CA TRP A 16 -11.15 3.73 -6.04
C TRP A 16 -9.94 2.80 -5.97
N VAL A 17 -10.01 1.80 -5.09
CA VAL A 17 -8.99 0.78 -4.82
C VAL A 17 -9.47 -0.59 -5.31
N SER A 18 -8.59 -1.59 -5.31
CA SER A 18 -8.95 -2.96 -5.70
C SER A 18 -10.02 -3.57 -4.78
N GLU A 19 -10.66 -4.63 -5.26
CA GLU A 19 -11.66 -5.36 -4.47
C GLU A 19 -11.04 -6.01 -3.23
N GLU A 20 -9.77 -6.45 -3.31
CA GLU A 20 -9.00 -6.96 -2.17
C GLU A 20 -8.90 -5.91 -1.06
N LEU A 21 -8.47 -4.68 -1.37
CA LEU A 21 -8.34 -3.61 -0.37
C LEU A 21 -9.70 -3.17 0.19
N THR A 22 -10.75 -3.29 -0.62
CA THR A 22 -12.12 -3.08 -0.16
C THR A 22 -12.55 -4.19 0.82
N ALA A 23 -12.18 -5.44 0.54
CA ALA A 23 -12.45 -6.57 1.41
C ALA A 23 -11.67 -6.48 2.73
N ASP A 24 -10.38 -6.13 2.69
CA ASP A 24 -9.55 -5.88 3.87
C ASP A 24 -10.10 -4.75 4.75
N TRP A 25 -10.58 -3.68 4.12
CA TRP A 25 -11.23 -2.61 4.86
C TRP A 25 -12.52 -3.10 5.51
N LYS A 26 -13.30 -3.95 4.85
CA LYS A 26 -14.56 -4.49 5.40
C LYS A 26 -14.33 -5.53 6.49
N SER A 27 -13.34 -6.41 6.35
CA SER A 27 -13.03 -7.47 7.32
C SER A 27 -12.66 -6.88 8.69
N GLY A 28 -12.03 -5.71 8.71
CA GLY A 28 -11.64 -5.05 9.96
C GLY A 28 -10.38 -5.67 10.56
N GLY A 29 -10.24 -5.55 11.88
CA GLY A 29 -9.10 -6.11 12.62
C GLY A 29 -7.73 -5.67 12.07
N SER A 30 -6.78 -6.60 12.09
CA SER A 30 -5.40 -6.38 11.65
C SER A 30 -5.31 -5.96 10.18
N SER A 31 -6.18 -6.48 9.30
CA SER A 31 -6.23 -6.07 7.89
C SER A 31 -6.56 -4.59 7.76
N ARG A 32 -7.53 -4.07 8.51
CA ARG A 32 -7.87 -2.64 8.48
C ARG A 32 -6.78 -1.79 9.13
N GLU A 33 -6.18 -2.25 10.23
CA GLU A 33 -5.06 -1.55 10.88
C GLU A 33 -3.88 -1.35 9.92
N ALA A 34 -3.54 -2.36 9.10
CA ALA A 34 -2.52 -2.23 8.07
C ALA A 34 -2.85 -1.11 7.06
N LEU A 35 -4.12 -0.98 6.66
CA LEU A 35 -4.57 0.10 5.77
C LEU A 35 -4.51 1.47 6.46
N GLU A 36 -4.84 1.55 7.74
CA GLU A 36 -4.76 2.80 8.51
C GLU A 36 -3.30 3.27 8.64
N ILE A 37 -2.38 2.36 8.94
CA ILE A 37 -0.95 2.64 8.98
C ILE A 37 -0.47 3.13 7.61
N ALA A 38 -0.83 2.44 6.53
CA ALA A 38 -0.45 2.84 5.17
C ALA A 38 -0.98 4.24 4.81
N LEU A 39 -2.21 4.58 5.22
CA LEU A 39 -2.76 5.91 5.00
C LEU A 39 -2.01 6.98 5.79
N LEU A 40 -1.71 6.73 7.07
CA LEU A 40 -0.96 7.68 7.90
C LEU A 40 0.44 7.94 7.37
N GLU A 41 1.15 6.89 6.93
CA GLU A 41 2.46 7.02 6.30
C GLU A 41 2.39 7.81 4.99
N THR A 42 1.35 7.59 4.19
CA THR A 42 1.13 8.33 2.95
C THR A 42 0.82 9.80 3.21
N ILE A 43 0.00 10.11 4.21
CA ILE A 43 -0.29 11.49 4.63
C ILE A 43 0.97 12.17 5.17
N LYS A 44 1.80 11.46 5.93
CA LYS A 44 3.08 11.98 6.42
C LYS A 44 4.03 12.32 5.27
N GLU A 45 4.04 11.52 4.21
CA GLU A 45 4.91 11.72 3.04
C GLU A 45 4.43 12.86 2.13
N LEU A 46 3.13 12.94 1.85
CA LEU A 46 2.57 13.86 0.86
C LEU A 46 1.96 15.13 1.45
N GLY A 47 1.64 15.14 2.74
CA GLY A 47 0.84 16.17 3.39
C GLY A 47 -0.66 15.90 3.33
N ALA A 48 -1.42 16.47 4.27
CA ALA A 48 -2.86 16.26 4.39
C ALA A 48 -3.67 16.83 3.21
N ASP A 49 -3.12 17.86 2.55
CA ASP A 49 -3.74 18.61 1.45
C ASP A 49 -3.37 18.09 0.06
N ALA A 50 -2.63 16.98 -0.02
CA ALA A 50 -2.22 16.43 -1.30
C ALA A 50 -3.41 16.02 -2.18
N PRO A 51 -3.31 16.17 -3.52
CA PRO A 51 -4.38 15.80 -4.45
C PRO A 51 -4.83 14.36 -4.28
N HIS A 52 -6.15 14.12 -4.36
CA HIS A 52 -6.74 12.79 -4.12
C HIS A 52 -6.13 11.69 -5.01
N GLN A 53 -5.88 11.97 -6.28
CA GLN A 53 -5.26 11.00 -7.21
C GLN A 53 -3.85 10.60 -6.78
N LYS A 54 -3.04 11.58 -6.34
CA LYS A 54 -1.68 11.38 -5.84
C LYS A 54 -1.69 10.57 -4.55
N MET A 55 -2.55 10.97 -3.61
CA MET A 55 -2.79 10.27 -2.35
C MET A 55 -3.16 8.80 -2.58
N ARG A 56 -4.08 8.54 -3.50
CA ARG A 56 -4.51 7.17 -3.84
C ARG A 56 -3.38 6.33 -4.41
N ALA A 57 -2.62 6.87 -5.37
CA ALA A 57 -1.53 6.15 -6.00
C ALA A 57 -0.45 5.76 -4.97
N ALA A 58 -0.02 6.73 -4.15
CA ALA A 58 0.96 6.49 -3.10
C ALA A 58 0.43 5.52 -2.02
N PHE A 59 -0.85 5.65 -1.64
CA PHE A 59 -1.50 4.76 -0.68
C PHE A 59 -1.47 3.30 -1.13
N VAL A 60 -1.84 3.01 -2.37
CA VAL A 60 -1.84 1.63 -2.89
C VAL A 60 -0.44 1.02 -2.83
N CYS A 61 0.60 1.77 -3.20
CA CYS A 61 1.98 1.33 -3.03
C CYS A 61 2.36 1.18 -1.55
N LYS A 62 1.89 2.06 -0.67
CA LYS A 62 2.24 2.00 0.76
C LYS A 62 1.62 0.77 1.45
N VAL A 63 0.42 0.37 1.05
CA VAL A 63 -0.25 -0.81 1.62
C VAL A 63 0.60 -2.07 1.44
N THR A 64 1.19 -2.29 0.27
CA THR A 64 2.02 -3.47 0.03
C THR A 64 3.24 -3.47 0.95
N PHE A 65 3.93 -2.34 1.09
CA PHE A 65 5.07 -2.21 2.00
C PHE A 65 4.69 -2.42 3.47
N VAL A 66 3.55 -1.91 3.90
CA VAL A 66 3.08 -2.09 5.29
C VAL A 66 2.74 -3.55 5.55
N LYS A 67 2.02 -4.22 4.63
CA LYS A 67 1.71 -5.64 4.74
C LYS A 67 2.97 -6.50 4.81
N GLU A 68 3.94 -6.25 3.94
CA GLU A 68 5.24 -6.95 3.95
C GLU A 68 6.00 -6.74 5.27
N ARG A 69 6.00 -5.50 5.79
CA ARG A 69 6.66 -5.17 7.06
C ARG A 69 5.99 -5.84 8.25
N ILE A 70 4.66 -5.92 8.27
CA ILE A 70 3.91 -6.64 9.32
C ILE A 70 4.23 -8.13 9.25
N LEU A 71 4.14 -8.74 8.07
CA LEU A 71 4.45 -10.15 7.87
C LEU A 71 5.89 -10.49 8.31
N GLN A 72 6.85 -9.63 8.01
CA GLN A 72 8.24 -9.84 8.42
C GLN A 72 8.38 -9.83 9.95
N ARG A 73 7.68 -8.93 10.65
CA ARG A 73 7.65 -8.90 12.12
C ARG A 73 6.94 -10.11 12.71
N GLU A 74 5.86 -10.58 12.09
CA GLU A 74 5.20 -11.82 12.50
C GLU A 74 6.16 -13.01 12.41
N LYS A 75 6.96 -13.10 11.33
CA LYS A 75 8.02 -14.10 11.19
C LYS A 75 9.12 -13.97 12.26
N GLU A 76 9.49 -12.73 12.63
CA GLU A 76 10.41 -12.45 13.76
C GLU A 76 9.88 -13.00 15.07
N VAL A 77 8.60 -12.77 15.33
CA VAL A 77 7.94 -13.23 16.56
C VAL A 77 7.75 -14.74 16.59
N THR A 78 7.44 -15.38 15.47
CA THR A 78 7.22 -16.84 15.40
C THR A 78 8.50 -17.66 15.41
N GLY A 79 9.68 -17.03 15.35
CA GLY A 79 10.97 -17.72 15.43
C GLY A 79 11.41 -18.41 14.13
N GLU A 80 10.75 -18.14 12.99
CA GLU A 80 11.10 -18.70 11.67
C GLU A 80 12.47 -18.20 11.14
N TRP A 81 13.15 -17.33 11.90
CA TRP A 81 14.45 -16.74 11.57
C TRP A 81 15.66 -17.66 11.74
N LEU A 82 15.49 -18.84 12.34
CA LEU A 82 16.58 -19.77 12.64
C LEU A 82 16.89 -20.78 11.52
N THR A 83 16.47 -20.55 10.28
CA THR A 83 16.81 -21.44 9.17
C THR A 83 18.11 -21.02 8.47
N GLU A 84 19.05 -21.96 8.36
CA GLU A 84 20.36 -21.77 7.71
C GLU A 84 20.26 -21.23 6.27
N GLU A 85 19.16 -21.55 5.58
CA GLU A 85 18.88 -21.13 4.20
C GLU A 85 18.76 -19.61 4.04
N ARG A 86 18.26 -18.89 5.05
CA ARG A 86 18.05 -17.43 4.97
C ARG A 86 19.30 -16.63 5.34
N MET A 87 20.23 -17.19 6.13
CA MET A 87 21.53 -16.55 6.44
C MET A 87 22.38 -16.33 5.18
N LYS A 88 22.27 -17.21 4.18
CA LYS A 88 22.97 -17.07 2.88
C LYS A 88 22.44 -15.93 2.01
N ASN A 89 21.19 -15.49 2.20
CA ASN A 89 20.51 -14.56 1.29
C ASN A 89 20.56 -13.08 1.74
N LYS A 90 21.49 -12.73 2.64
CA LYS A 90 21.59 -11.42 3.30
C LYS A 90 22.07 -10.26 2.39
N HIS A 91 22.47 -10.55 1.14
CA HIS A 91 23.13 -9.58 0.25
C HIS A 91 22.22 -8.90 -0.80
N SER A 92 20.91 -9.15 -0.83
CA SER A 92 20.00 -8.59 -1.86
C SER A 92 19.13 -7.41 -1.41
N TRP A 93 19.17 -7.04 -0.13
CA TRP A 93 18.30 -6.01 0.44
C TRP A 93 18.82 -4.59 0.15
N GLY A 94 18.76 -4.18 -1.12
CA GLY A 94 19.21 -2.85 -1.53
C GLY A 94 18.80 -2.37 -2.92
N LYS A 95 18.01 -3.12 -3.69
CA LYS A 95 17.66 -2.74 -5.07
C LYS A 95 16.16 -2.86 -5.35
N HIS A 96 15.38 -1.90 -4.87
CA HIS A 96 14.28 -1.33 -5.66
C HIS A 96 13.90 0.04 -5.08
N ARG A 97 14.80 1.01 -5.22
CA ARG A 97 14.39 2.41 -5.21
C ARG A 97 13.69 2.67 -6.55
N VAL A 98 12.62 3.46 -6.49
CA VAL A 98 11.79 3.97 -7.60
C VAL A 98 10.45 3.23 -7.74
N CYS A 99 9.49 3.59 -6.90
CA CYS A 99 8.11 3.69 -7.38
C CYS A 99 8.07 4.90 -8.33
N ASN A 100 8.16 4.64 -9.64
CA ASN A 100 8.06 5.64 -10.69
C ASN A 100 6.69 6.32 -10.61
N HIS A 101 6.64 7.44 -9.91
CA HIS A 101 5.48 8.33 -9.86
C HIS A 101 5.15 8.89 -11.28
N ASP A 102 6.12 8.86 -12.20
CA ASP A 102 6.01 9.48 -13.52
C ASP A 102 5.32 8.61 -14.59
N LEU A 103 5.10 7.31 -14.36
CA LEU A 103 4.52 6.41 -15.37
C LEU A 103 2.98 6.35 -15.37
N TYR A 104 2.30 6.87 -14.35
CA TYR A 104 0.83 6.87 -14.32
C TYR A 104 0.20 8.12 -14.96
N ILE A 105 0.99 9.17 -15.17
CA ILE A 105 0.52 10.42 -15.80
C ILE A 105 0.48 10.27 -17.34
N SER A 106 1.39 9.50 -17.93
CA SER A 106 1.49 9.34 -19.39
C SER A 106 0.43 8.44 -20.02
N GLN A 107 -0.24 7.57 -19.27
CA GLN A 107 -1.26 6.66 -19.83
C GLN A 107 -2.68 7.26 -19.90
N ASN A 108 -2.98 8.35 -19.16
CA ASN A 108 -4.30 8.99 -19.19
C ASN A 108 -4.39 10.21 -20.11
N LEU A 109 -3.27 10.71 -20.65
CA LEU A 109 -3.26 11.81 -21.63
C LEU A 109 -3.50 11.33 -23.07
N ASN A 110 -3.32 10.03 -23.36
CA ASN A 110 -3.53 9.44 -24.69
C ASN A 110 -4.97 8.91 -24.90
N GLN A 111 -5.92 9.17 -24.00
CA GLN A 111 -7.34 8.83 -24.19
C GLN A 111 -8.20 10.07 -24.50
N LEU A 112 -7.58 11.23 -24.72
CA LEU A 112 -8.25 12.51 -25.03
C LEU A 112 -7.76 13.14 -26.35
N SER A 113 -7.06 12.39 -27.20
CA SER A 113 -6.72 12.78 -28.58
C SER A 113 -7.55 12.02 -29.59
#